data_AF-A0A9X4ENH0-F1
#
_entry.id   AF-A0A9X4ENH0-F1
#
_cell.length_a   1.000
_cell.length_b   1.000
_cell.length_c   1.000
_cell.angle_alpha   90.00
_cell.angle_beta   90.00
_cell.angle_gamma   90.00
#
_symmetry.space_group_name_H-M   'P 1'
#
loop_
_entity.id
_entity.type
_entity.pdbx_description
1 polymer ?
#
loop_
_entity_poly.entity_id
_entity_poly.type
_entity_poly.pdbx_seq_one_letter_code
_entity_poly.pdbx_strand_id
1 'polypeptide(L)'
;MEKTFKILSVVLLLLITGCGTTKHSKTQILETQVDSVYIQKDSVQSITINSAIQDKIFIKVATGDTLLDSLVNQKLQHFASSKQSGTNNYSVRYDTQAQGFEIRSTIGATKEVVTKQRDSTSTSQHKEHKQEVKKQTTAHRLPLWVWVLLLALAGMVYGIVKTT
;
A
#
# COMPACT_ATOMS: atom_id res chain seq x y z
N MET A 1 -37.04 4.41 -80.09
CA MET A 1 -36.59 3.45 -79.05
C MET A 1 -35.23 3.81 -78.43
N GLU A 2 -34.34 4.55 -79.11
CA GLU A 2 -33.05 4.95 -78.50
C GLU A 2 -33.17 5.92 -77.31
N LYS A 3 -34.11 6.88 -77.36
CA LYS A 3 -34.26 7.90 -76.30
C LYS A 3 -34.71 7.30 -74.97
N THR A 4 -35.62 6.33 -75.00
CA THR A 4 -36.11 5.61 -73.82
C THR A 4 -35.03 4.71 -73.22
N PHE A 5 -34.21 4.08 -74.06
CA PHE A 5 -33.06 3.26 -73.61
C PHE A 5 -31.97 4.09 -72.94
N LYS A 6 -31.66 5.29 -73.47
CA LYS A 6 -30.69 6.21 -72.87
C LYS A 6 -31.14 6.71 -71.49
N ILE A 7 -32.43 7.04 -71.34
CA ILE A 7 -32.99 7.49 -70.05
C ILE A 7 -32.95 6.34 -69.03
N LEU A 8 -33.34 5.12 -69.43
CA LEU A 8 -33.30 3.95 -68.55
C LEU A 8 -31.87 3.64 -68.07
N SER A 9 -30.88 3.78 -68.96
CA SER A 9 -29.46 3.56 -68.64
C SER A 9 -28.93 4.57 -67.63
N VAL A 10 -29.30 5.85 -67.73
CA VAL A 10 -28.91 6.89 -66.77
C VAL A 10 -29.55 6.65 -65.40
N VAL A 11 -30.82 6.23 -65.36
CA VAL A 11 -31.51 5.89 -64.11
C VAL A 11 -30.85 4.69 -63.43
N LEU A 12 -30.47 3.67 -64.19
CA LEU A 12 -29.78 2.49 -63.65
C LEU A 12 -28.41 2.83 -63.06
N LEU A 13 -27.66 3.73 -63.70
CA LEU A 13 -26.34 4.18 -63.24
C LEU A 13 -26.42 4.98 -61.93
N LEU A 14 -27.49 5.75 -61.74
CA LEU A 14 -27.76 6.49 -60.50
C LEU A 14 -28.10 5.57 -59.32
N LEU A 15 -28.83 4.48 -59.57
CA LEU A 15 -29.17 3.51 -58.53
C LEU A 15 -27.94 2.76 -57.99
N ILE A 16 -26.95 2.50 -58.86
CA ILE A 16 -25.72 1.77 -58.47
C ILE A 16 -24.77 2.65 -57.65
N THR A 17 -24.78 3.97 -57.85
CA THR A 17 -23.90 4.92 -57.14
C THR A 17 -24.47 5.42 -55.80
N GLY A 18 -25.69 5.02 -55.44
CA GLY A 18 -26.39 5.49 -54.23
C GLY A 18 -26.04 4.78 -52.92
N CYS A 19 -25.33 3.65 -52.94
CA CYS A 19 -25.06 2.84 -51.74
C CYS A 19 -23.58 2.93 -51.32
N GLY A 20 -23.20 4.03 -50.68
CA GLY A 20 -21.87 4.21 -50.10
C GLY A 20 -21.95 4.43 -48.59
N THR A 21 -21.65 3.40 -47.78
CA THR A 21 -21.52 3.56 -46.33
C THR A 21 -20.07 3.91 -45.99
N THR A 22 -19.81 5.14 -45.56
CA THR A 22 -18.48 5.53 -45.07
C THR A 22 -18.37 5.21 -43.58
N LYS A 23 -17.58 4.21 -43.22
CA LYS A 23 -17.31 3.84 -41.82
C LYS A 23 -16.37 4.88 -41.20
N HIS A 24 -16.87 5.73 -40.30
CA HIS A 24 -16.02 6.57 -39.47
C HIS A 24 -15.75 5.88 -38.12
N SER A 25 -14.48 5.73 -37.76
CA SER A 25 -14.07 5.27 -36.43
C SER A 25 -13.97 6.48 -35.51
N LYS A 26 -14.90 6.64 -34.56
CA LYS A 26 -14.79 7.65 -33.50
C LYS A 26 -14.41 6.94 -32.20
N THR A 27 -13.20 7.20 -31.69
CA THR A 27 -12.75 6.67 -30.40
C THR A 27 -13.49 7.41 -29.28
N GLN A 28 -14.24 6.68 -28.45
CA GLN A 28 -14.75 7.22 -27.18
C GLN A 28 -13.94 6.56 -26.05
N ILE A 29 -13.39 7.39 -25.17
CA ILE A 29 -12.65 6.93 -23.99
C ILE A 29 -13.70 6.52 -22.95
N LEU A 30 -13.68 5.26 -22.52
CA LEU A 30 -14.48 4.80 -21.38
C LEU A 30 -13.55 4.74 -20.17
N GLU A 31 -13.86 5.49 -19.12
CA GLU A 31 -13.14 5.42 -17.86
C GLU A 31 -13.63 4.19 -17.10
N THR A 32 -12.76 3.18 -16.94
CA THR A 32 -13.05 2.00 -16.12
C THR A 32 -12.39 2.19 -14.77
N GLN A 33 -13.19 2.22 -13.71
CA GLN A 33 -12.70 2.31 -12.34
C GLN A 33 -12.13 0.94 -11.91
N VAL A 34 -10.86 0.90 -11.51
CA VAL A 34 -10.21 -0.30 -10.98
C VAL A 34 -9.76 -0.01 -9.56
N ASP A 35 -10.45 -0.59 -8.58
CA ASP A 35 -10.06 -0.47 -7.18
C ASP A 35 -8.88 -1.42 -6.91
N SER A 36 -7.74 -0.86 -6.49
CA SER A 36 -6.58 -1.65 -6.05
C SER A 36 -6.34 -1.42 -4.57
N VAL A 37 -6.31 -2.51 -3.79
CA VAL A 37 -6.04 -2.45 -2.34
C VAL A 37 -4.54 -2.64 -2.15
N TYR A 38 -3.86 -1.64 -1.58
CA TYR A 38 -2.46 -1.72 -1.21
C TYR A 38 -2.34 -2.04 0.28
N ILE A 39 -1.72 -3.18 0.62
CA ILE A 39 -1.48 -3.57 2.01
C ILE A 39 -0.11 -3.03 2.43
N GLN A 40 -0.09 -1.96 3.22
CA GLN A 40 1.15 -1.46 3.83
C GLN A 40 1.43 -2.26 5.11
N LYS A 41 2.56 -2.98 5.13
CA LYS A 41 2.98 -3.78 6.28
C LYS A 41 4.00 -3.01 7.12
N ASP A 42 3.54 -2.36 8.17
CA ASP A 42 4.42 -1.66 9.11
C ASP A 42 4.69 -2.53 10.35
N SER A 43 5.97 -2.74 10.68
CA SER A 43 6.36 -3.39 11.93
C SER A 43 6.71 -2.33 12.97
N VAL A 44 6.00 -2.31 14.10
CA VAL A 44 6.36 -1.46 15.25
C VAL A 44 7.17 -2.30 16.23
N GLN A 45 8.45 -1.96 16.40
CA GLN A 45 9.30 -2.57 17.42
C GLN A 45 9.13 -1.81 18.74
N SER A 46 8.56 -2.47 19.74
CA SER A 46 8.55 -1.96 21.13
C SER A 46 9.77 -2.51 21.84
N ILE A 47 10.63 -1.64 22.36
CA ILE A 47 11.78 -2.02 23.17
C ILE A 47 11.49 -1.65 24.62
N THR A 48 11.38 -2.65 25.50
CA THR A 48 11.28 -2.48 26.95
C THR A 48 12.66 -2.73 27.55
N ILE A 49 13.21 -1.78 28.29
CA ILE A 49 14.51 -1.92 28.98
C ILE A 49 14.23 -2.02 30.47
N ASN A 50 14.53 -3.19 31.06
CA ASN A 50 14.48 -3.36 32.51
C ASN A 50 15.81 -2.87 33.10
N SER A 51 15.74 -2.00 34.10
CA SER A 51 16.90 -1.46 34.79
C SER A 51 17.67 -2.56 35.54
N ALA A 52 18.96 -2.33 35.79
CA ALA A 52 19.78 -3.22 36.59
C ALA A 52 19.27 -3.27 38.04
N ILE A 53 19.31 -4.44 38.67
CA ILE A 53 18.94 -4.66 40.06
C ILE A 53 20.23 -4.78 40.88
N GLN A 54 20.30 -4.06 42.00
CA GLN A 54 21.43 -4.09 42.92
C GLN A 54 20.92 -4.40 44.32
N ASP A 55 21.28 -5.57 44.83
CA ASP A 55 20.88 -6.03 46.15
C ASP A 55 22.10 -6.19 47.05
N LYS A 56 21.88 -5.89 48.34
CA LYS A 56 22.85 -6.07 49.40
C LYS A 56 22.18 -6.74 50.59
N ILE A 57 22.73 -7.86 51.02
CA ILE A 57 22.30 -8.60 52.20
C ILE A 57 23.47 -8.67 53.17
N PHE A 58 23.18 -8.52 54.47
CA PHE A 58 24.15 -8.69 55.52
C PHE A 58 23.72 -9.80 56.47
N ILE A 59 24.60 -10.78 56.70
CA ILE A 59 24.36 -11.90 57.61
C ILE A 59 25.31 -11.76 58.79
N LYS A 60 24.78 -11.43 59.97
CA LYS A 60 25.56 -11.32 61.21
C LYS A 60 25.95 -12.71 61.71
N VAL A 61 27.21 -12.86 62.12
CA VAL A 61 27.79 -14.12 62.62
C VAL A 61 28.28 -13.97 64.07
N ALA A 62 28.18 -12.77 64.66
CA ALA A 62 28.58 -12.53 66.05
C ALA A 62 27.87 -13.49 67.01
N THR A 63 28.67 -14.17 67.83
CA THR A 63 28.23 -15.17 68.80
C THR A 63 28.00 -14.58 70.20
N GLY A 64 28.61 -13.42 70.48
CA GLY A 64 28.56 -12.77 71.79
C GLY A 64 29.66 -13.22 72.74
N ASP A 65 30.45 -14.23 72.36
CA ASP A 65 31.68 -14.64 73.06
C ASP A 65 32.88 -13.95 72.40
N THR A 66 33.65 -13.20 73.18
CA THR A 66 34.76 -12.39 72.69
C THR A 66 35.91 -13.22 72.12
N LEU A 67 36.20 -14.39 72.69
CA LEU A 67 37.26 -15.28 72.21
C LEU A 67 36.84 -15.95 70.91
N LEU A 68 35.59 -16.44 70.85
CA LEU A 68 35.08 -17.07 69.65
C LEU A 68 34.96 -16.07 68.49
N ASP A 69 34.43 -14.88 68.75
CA ASP A 69 34.30 -13.82 67.75
C ASP A 69 35.67 -13.35 67.25
N SER A 70 36.68 -13.28 68.13
CA SER A 70 38.07 -12.98 67.73
C SER A 70 38.64 -14.06 66.82
N LEU A 71 38.41 -15.33 67.12
CA LEU A 71 38.87 -16.45 66.30
C LEU A 71 38.18 -16.44 64.93
N VAL A 72 36.86 -16.24 64.89
CA VAL A 72 36.08 -16.14 63.64
C VAL A 72 36.61 -14.98 62.79
N ASN A 73 36.80 -13.80 63.39
CA ASN A 73 37.36 -12.64 62.71
C ASN A 73 38.75 -12.92 62.14
N GLN A 74 39.64 -13.54 62.92
CA GLN A 74 40.99 -13.87 62.48
C GLN A 74 40.99 -14.88 61.31
N LYS A 75 40.09 -15.86 61.32
CA LYS A 75 40.00 -16.88 60.25
C LYS A 75 39.35 -16.34 58.98
N LEU A 76 38.39 -15.43 59.11
CA LEU A 76 37.58 -14.96 57.99
C LEU A 76 37.95 -13.57 57.49
N GLN A 77 38.89 -12.85 58.11
CA GLN A 77 39.27 -11.48 57.72
C GLN A 77 39.63 -11.29 56.23
N HIS A 78 40.06 -12.36 55.57
CA HIS A 78 40.42 -12.35 54.14
C HIS A 78 39.45 -13.16 53.29
N PHE A 79 38.34 -13.62 53.85
CA PHE A 79 37.33 -14.34 53.09
C PHE A 79 36.66 -13.40 52.11
N ALA A 80 36.88 -13.67 50.83
CA ALA A 80 36.19 -13.04 49.73
C ALA A 80 35.94 -14.08 48.64
N SER A 81 34.74 -14.08 48.08
CA SER A 81 34.36 -14.89 46.93
C SER A 81 33.55 -14.03 45.99
N SER A 82 33.81 -14.15 44.69
CA SER A 82 33.04 -13.43 43.67
C SER A 82 32.87 -14.27 42.43
N LYS A 83 31.70 -14.16 41.80
CA LYS A 83 31.41 -14.77 40.52
C LYS A 83 30.72 -13.76 39.62
N GLN A 84 31.27 -13.60 38.42
CA GLN A 84 30.70 -12.77 37.39
C GLN A 84 30.27 -13.63 36.20
N SER A 85 29.11 -13.33 35.62
CA SER A 85 28.61 -13.96 34.41
C SER A 85 27.91 -12.91 33.54
N GLY A 86 28.59 -12.50 32.46
CA GLY A 86 28.13 -11.39 31.63
C GLY A 86 28.01 -10.09 32.46
N THR A 87 26.80 -9.53 32.46
CA THR A 87 26.45 -8.31 33.22
C THR A 87 26.01 -8.59 34.66
N ASN A 88 25.88 -9.87 35.05
CA ASN A 88 25.51 -10.27 36.41
C ASN A 88 26.76 -10.49 37.25
N ASN A 89 26.72 -10.07 38.51
CA ASN A 89 27.81 -10.21 39.47
C ASN A 89 27.27 -10.62 40.84
N TYR A 90 27.98 -11.50 41.53
CA TYR A 90 27.72 -11.87 42.91
C TYR A 90 29.02 -11.84 43.69
N SER A 91 29.03 -11.20 44.85
CA SER A 91 30.19 -11.19 45.74
C SER A 91 29.79 -11.39 47.20
N VAL A 92 30.68 -12.07 47.93
CA VAL A 92 30.58 -12.30 49.37
C VAL A 92 31.90 -11.91 50.00
N ARG A 93 31.86 -11.07 51.03
CA ARG A 93 33.03 -10.68 51.82
C ARG A 93 32.67 -10.79 53.29
N TYR A 94 33.60 -11.28 54.10
CA TYR A 94 33.47 -11.16 55.54
C TYR A 94 33.90 -9.77 56.00
N ASP A 95 33.05 -9.11 56.78
CA ASP A 95 33.31 -7.82 57.40
C ASP A 95 33.65 -8.02 58.87
N THR A 96 34.90 -7.73 59.23
CA THR A 96 35.41 -7.91 60.59
C THR A 96 34.86 -6.88 61.57
N GLN A 97 34.47 -5.68 61.09
CA GLN A 97 33.90 -4.63 61.94
C GLN A 97 32.43 -4.94 62.24
N ALA A 98 31.68 -5.37 61.23
CA ALA A 98 30.28 -5.73 61.38
C ALA A 98 30.07 -7.18 61.87
N GLN A 99 31.14 -7.97 61.96
CA GLN A 99 31.15 -9.38 62.36
C GLN A 99 30.14 -10.23 61.57
N GLY A 100 30.27 -10.22 60.24
CA GLY A 100 29.33 -10.91 59.38
C GLY A 100 29.66 -10.88 57.90
N PHE A 101 28.86 -11.57 57.10
CA PHE A 101 29.04 -11.63 55.65
C PHE A 101 28.22 -10.54 54.97
N GLU A 102 28.90 -9.74 54.17
CA GLU A 102 28.29 -8.84 53.21
C GLU A 102 28.17 -9.57 51.86
N ILE A 103 26.93 -9.77 51.42
CA ILE A 103 26.59 -10.39 50.16
C ILE A 103 26.05 -9.30 49.25
N ARG A 104 26.66 -9.12 48.08
CA ARG A 104 26.21 -8.18 47.06
C ARG A 104 25.83 -8.94 45.78
N SER A 105 24.71 -8.59 45.20
CA SER A 105 24.25 -9.14 43.93
C SER A 105 23.91 -7.99 42.99
N THR A 106 24.42 -8.06 41.76
CA THR A 106 24.06 -7.17 40.67
C THR A 106 23.50 -8.00 39.54
N ILE A 107 22.25 -7.76 39.17
CA ILE A 107 21.63 -8.31 37.97
C ILE A 107 21.65 -7.21 36.92
N GLY A 108 22.32 -7.46 35.81
CA GLY A 108 22.45 -6.48 34.73
C GLY A 108 21.11 -6.13 34.09
N ALA A 109 21.04 -4.96 33.44
CA ALA A 109 19.86 -4.55 32.70
C ALA A 109 19.51 -5.56 31.59
N THR A 110 18.21 -5.81 31.39
CA THR A 110 17.73 -6.69 30.32
C THR A 110 16.92 -5.89 29.31
N LYS A 111 17.02 -6.27 28.04
CA LYS A 111 16.28 -5.63 26.95
C LYS A 111 15.32 -6.65 26.37
N GLU A 112 14.04 -6.38 26.51
CA GLU A 112 12.97 -7.13 25.87
C GLU A 112 12.55 -6.40 24.59
N VAL A 113 12.61 -7.09 23.46
CA VAL A 113 12.18 -6.54 22.16
C VAL A 113 10.91 -7.27 21.76
N VAL A 114 9.77 -6.59 21.83
CA VAL A 114 8.49 -7.11 21.37
C VAL A 114 8.21 -6.52 19.98
N THR A 115 8.35 -7.36 18.96
CA THR A 115 7.97 -7.00 17.59
C THR A 115 6.48 -7.22 17.42
N LYS A 116 5.70 -6.14 17.39
CA LYS A 116 4.28 -6.22 17.03
C LYS A 116 4.14 -5.97 15.52
N GLN A 117 3.74 -7.00 14.78
CA GLN A 117 3.29 -6.82 13.40
C GLN A 117 1.91 -6.19 13.43
N ARG A 118 1.76 -5.02 12.81
CA ARG A 118 0.47 -4.37 12.64
C ARG A 118 0.20 -4.33 11.14
N ASP A 119 -0.70 -5.18 10.68
CA ASP A 119 -1.20 -5.09 9.31
C ASP A 119 -2.26 -3.97 9.30
N SER A 120 -1.89 -2.78 8.83
CA SER A 120 -2.85 -1.71 8.57
C SER A 120 -3.25 -1.76 7.10
N THR A 121 -4.50 -2.10 6.82
CA THR A 121 -5.09 -1.93 5.50
C THR A 121 -5.29 -0.43 5.26
N SER A 122 -4.46 0.17 4.41
CA SER A 122 -4.66 1.55 3.96
C SER A 122 -5.49 1.52 2.68
N THR A 123 -6.63 2.22 2.68
CA THR A 123 -7.47 2.36 1.48
C THR A 123 -6.74 3.27 0.48
N SER A 124 -6.47 2.73 -0.72
CA SER A 124 -5.65 3.36 -1.76
C SER A 124 -6.34 4.56 -2.42
N GLN A 125 -5.53 5.48 -2.94
CA GLN A 125 -5.98 6.59 -3.76
C GLN A 125 -6.45 6.11 -5.15
N HIS A 126 -7.58 6.69 -5.56
CA HIS A 126 -8.23 6.55 -6.87
C HIS A 126 -7.24 6.74 -8.02
N LYS A 127 -7.03 5.70 -8.84
CA LYS A 127 -6.34 5.82 -10.13
C LYS A 127 -7.33 5.48 -11.24
N GLU A 128 -7.73 6.49 -11.99
CA GLU A 128 -8.55 6.33 -13.18
C GLU A 128 -7.72 5.66 -14.28
N HIS A 129 -8.11 4.44 -14.66
CA HIS A 129 -7.55 3.81 -15.85
C HIS A 129 -8.49 4.08 -17.03
N LYS A 130 -8.01 4.87 -17.99
CA LYS A 130 -8.74 5.16 -19.22
C LYS A 130 -8.52 4.02 -20.20
N GLN A 131 -9.56 3.23 -20.46
CA GLN A 131 -9.52 2.18 -21.46
C GLN A 131 -10.21 2.67 -22.73
N GLU A 132 -9.46 2.79 -23.83
CA GLU A 132 -10.01 3.20 -25.12
C GLU A 132 -10.80 2.04 -25.75
N VAL A 133 -12.13 2.11 -25.72
CA VAL A 133 -13.00 1.15 -26.40
C VAL A 133 -13.43 1.74 -27.74
N LYS A 134 -12.96 1.16 -28.84
CA LYS A 134 -13.36 1.58 -30.20
C LYS A 134 -14.81 1.13 -30.49
N LYS A 135 -15.78 2.04 -30.35
CA LYS A 135 -17.16 1.80 -30.82
C LYS A 135 -17.33 2.35 -32.25
N GLN A 136 -17.63 1.48 -33.21
CA GLN A 136 -17.96 1.88 -34.57
C GLN A 136 -19.39 2.43 -34.60
N THR A 137 -19.56 3.68 -35.06
CA THR A 137 -20.88 4.26 -35.32
C THR A 137 -20.99 4.56 -36.81
N THR A 138 -22.00 3.98 -37.45
CA THR A 138 -22.29 4.19 -38.88
C THR A 138 -23.26 5.35 -39.03
N ALA A 139 -22.79 6.48 -39.57
CA ALA A 139 -23.67 7.57 -39.98
C ALA A 139 -23.99 7.43 -41.48
N HIS A 140 -25.28 7.43 -41.83
CA HIS A 140 -25.70 7.41 -43.23
C HIS A 140 -25.71 8.84 -43.79
N ARG A 141 -24.87 9.09 -44.80
CA ARG A 141 -24.85 10.36 -45.54
C ARG A 141 -25.66 10.18 -46.82
N LEU A 142 -26.65 11.05 -47.04
CA LEU A 142 -27.41 11.07 -48.29
C LEU A 142 -26.49 11.47 -49.45
N PRO A 143 -26.51 10.75 -50.58
CA PRO A 143 -25.64 11.04 -51.70
C PRO A 143 -26.02 12.36 -52.40
N LEU A 144 -25.01 13.10 -52.88
CA LEU A 144 -25.14 14.46 -53.43
C LEU A 144 -26.16 14.59 -54.58
N TRP A 145 -26.40 13.54 -55.35
CA TRP A 145 -27.37 13.55 -56.45
C TRP A 145 -28.82 13.73 -55.98
N VAL A 146 -29.14 13.32 -54.74
CA VAL A 146 -30.47 13.55 -54.14
C VAL A 146 -30.75 15.05 -54.03
N TRP A 147 -29.74 15.84 -53.64
CA TRP A 147 -29.85 17.30 -53.57
C TRP A 147 -30.03 17.92 -54.96
N VAL A 148 -29.31 17.43 -55.97
CA VAL A 148 -29.43 17.93 -57.35
C VAL A 148 -30.83 17.64 -57.92
N LEU A 149 -31.39 16.46 -57.65
CA LEU A 149 -32.74 16.10 -58.07
C LEU A 149 -33.81 16.97 -57.40
N LEU A 150 -33.65 17.24 -56.10
CA LEU A 150 -34.55 18.11 -55.35
C LEU A 150 -34.53 19.55 -55.92
N LEU A 151 -33.34 20.06 -56.27
CA LEU A 151 -33.16 21.38 -56.87
C LEU A 151 -33.78 21.46 -58.27
N ALA A 152 -33.65 20.41 -59.08
CA ALA A 152 -34.26 20.33 -60.41
C ALA A 152 -35.80 20.30 -60.34
N LEU A 153 -36.38 19.54 -59.40
CA LEU A 153 -37.82 19.53 -59.16
C LEU A 153 -38.33 20.89 -58.70
N ALA A 154 -37.63 21.55 -57.77
CA ALA A 154 -37.98 22.89 -57.34
C ALA A 154 -37.94 23.91 -58.50
N GLY A 155 -36.96 23.79 -59.40
CA GLY A 155 -36.87 24.59 -60.62
C GLY A 155 -38.04 24.37 -61.58
N MET A 156 -38.48 23.11 -61.78
CA MET A 156 -39.67 22.82 -62.58
C MET A 156 -40.94 23.38 -61.96
N VAL A 157 -41.14 23.20 -60.66
CA VAL A 157 -42.32 23.74 -59.95
C VAL A 157 -42.34 25.26 -60.03
N TYR A 158 -41.20 25.92 -59.81
CA TYR A 158 -41.09 27.37 -59.96
C TYR A 158 -41.38 27.84 -61.39
N GLY A 159 -40.90 27.10 -62.40
CA GLY A 159 -41.20 27.35 -63.80
C GLY A 159 -42.70 27.26 -64.11
N ILE A 160 -43.38 26.21 -63.62
CA ILE A 160 -44.82 26.01 -63.81
C ILE A 160 -45.65 27.10 -63.11
N VAL A 161 -45.29 27.45 -61.88
CA VAL A 161 -45.95 28.50 -61.09
C VAL A 161 -45.76 29.88 -61.73
N LYS A 162 -44.62 30.14 -62.39
CA LYS A 162 -44.36 31.41 -63.09
C LYS A 162 -45.10 31.52 -64.44
N THR A 163 -45.47 30.39 -65.04
CA THR A 163 -46.21 30.34 -66.30
C THR A 163 -47.74 30.27 -66.13
N THR A 164 -48.23 30.24 -64.89
CA THR A 164 -49.65 30.39 -64.54
C THR A 164 -49.89 31.82 -64.07
#